data_AF-A0A9Q1ASD5-F1
#
_entry.id   AF-A0A9Q1ASD5-F1
#
_cell.length_a   1.000
_cell.length_b   1.000
_cell.length_c   1.000
_cell.angle_alpha   90.00
_cell.angle_beta   90.00
_cell.angle_gamma   90.00
#
_symmetry.space_group_name_H-M   'P 1'
#
loop_
_entity.id
_entity.type
_entity.pdbx_description
1 polymer ?
#
loop_
_entity_poly.entity_id
_entity_poly.type
_entity_poly.pdbx_seq_one_letter_code
_entity_poly.pdbx_strand_id
1 'polypeptide(L)'
;MNFRVKACNKAVAGEFSEPVTLETRAFMFRLDSATSHQNLKVENLSVEWDAMGGKVQDIKAREKDGKGRTASPVNSPARSIQSPKRMPTGRGGRDRFTAESYTVLGDTLIDAGDHYWEVRYDRDSKAFAVGVAYRSLGKFDQLGKTPSSWCLHLNNWLQVSFTAKHNNKAKILDVVVPDIIGVYCNFHEGFLSFYNAKTKQLLHTFRARFTQPVLPAFMVWCGSFHVYSGLQVPSAVRCLQKRNSATSSSTTSLS
;
A
#
# COMPACT_ATOMS: atom_id res chain seq x y z
N MET A 1 14.15 17.17 -0.41
CA MET A 1 14.61 18.26 0.48
C MET A 1 15.65 17.65 1.42
N ASN A 2 16.90 18.10 1.36
CA ASN A 2 18.02 17.50 2.11
C ASN A 2 18.28 18.34 3.36
N PHE A 3 18.38 17.70 4.52
CA PHE A 3 18.69 18.39 5.77
C PHE A 3 20.08 18.00 6.26
N ARG A 4 20.86 19.01 6.64
CA ARG A 4 22.16 18.84 7.28
C ARG A 4 21.95 19.02 8.78
N VAL A 5 22.13 17.96 9.55
CA VAL A 5 22.06 18.03 11.03
C VAL A 5 23.48 17.98 11.57
N LYS A 6 23.84 18.95 12.41
CA LYS A 6 25.09 18.98 13.16
C LYS A 6 24.81 18.47 14.57
N ALA A 7 25.49 17.42 15.00
CA ALA A 7 25.54 17.01 16.40
C ALA A 7 26.97 17.22 16.89
N CYS A 8 27.14 18.05 17.93
CA CYS A 8 28.44 18.32 18.53
C CYS A 8 28.50 17.63 19.90
N ASN A 9 29.29 16.57 20.03
CA ASN A 9 29.66 16.07 21.35
C ASN A 9 30.92 16.81 21.81
N LYS A 10 30.86 17.40 23.00
CA LYS A 10 32.01 18.08 23.63
C LYS A 10 32.97 17.01 24.16
N ALA A 11 34.00 16.66 23.39
CA ALA A 11 35.13 15.89 23.90
C ALA A 11 36.08 16.82 24.67
N VAL A 12 36.64 16.33 25.80
CA VAL A 12 37.57 17.05 26.68
C VAL A 12 38.95 17.29 26.02
N ALA A 13 39.21 16.70 24.86
CA ALA A 13 40.44 16.83 24.11
C ALA A 13 40.15 17.15 22.64
N GLY A 14 39.89 18.43 22.34
CA GLY A 14 40.25 19.14 21.08
C GLY A 14 39.80 18.64 19.71
N GLU A 15 39.35 17.40 19.53
CA GLU A 15 39.06 16.83 18.22
C GLU A 15 37.56 16.63 18.04
N PHE A 16 37.02 17.37 17.07
CA PHE A 16 35.64 17.23 16.64
C PHE A 16 35.52 15.97 15.77
N SER A 17 34.51 15.14 16.02
CA SER A 17 34.16 14.06 15.10
C SER A 17 33.66 14.65 13.77
N GLU A 18 34.13 14.12 12.65
CA GLU A 18 33.62 14.45 11.30
C GLU A 18 32.08 14.41 11.26
N PRO A 19 31.40 15.42 10.70
CA PRO A 19 29.96 15.45 10.64
C PRO A 19 29.42 14.29 9.79
N VAL A 20 28.74 13.35 10.44
CA VAL A 20 28.04 12.26 9.75
C VAL A 20 26.78 12.83 9.08
N THR A 21 26.77 12.86 7.75
CA THR A 21 25.57 13.22 6.99
C THR A 21 24.63 12.03 6.98
N LEU A 22 23.57 12.09 7.79
CA LEU A 22 22.56 11.04 7.86
C LEU A 22 21.50 11.28 6.78
N GLU A 23 21.79 10.86 5.55
CA GLU A 23 20.86 10.91 4.41
C GLU A 23 19.79 9.82 4.52
N THR A 24 18.72 10.05 5.27
CA THR A 24 17.47 9.30 5.03
C THR A 24 16.73 9.96 3.88
N ARG A 25 16.80 9.34 2.70
CA ARG A 25 16.03 9.78 1.53
C ARG A 25 14.54 9.60 1.83
N ALA A 26 13.78 10.68 1.67
CA ALA A 26 12.35 10.63 1.86
C ALA A 26 11.72 9.72 0.79
N PHE A 27 10.92 8.75 1.21
CA PHE A 27 10.29 7.79 0.32
C PHE A 27 9.08 8.40 -0.38
N MET A 28 9.22 8.70 -1.67
CA MET A 28 8.13 9.27 -2.47
C MET A 28 7.51 8.20 -3.37
N PHE A 29 6.19 8.08 -3.28
CA PHE A 29 5.38 7.23 -4.15
C PHE A 29 4.04 7.92 -4.40
N ARG A 30 3.40 7.55 -5.51
CA ARG A 30 2.01 7.86 -5.85
C ARG A 30 1.19 6.58 -5.77
N LEU A 31 -0.13 6.71 -5.82
CA LEU A 31 -1.03 5.57 -5.91
C LEU A 31 -1.21 5.16 -7.38
N ASP A 32 -1.01 3.87 -7.66
CA ASP A 32 -1.11 3.32 -9.00
C ASP A 32 -2.57 2.99 -9.35
N SER A 33 -3.24 3.92 -10.03
CA SER A 33 -4.61 3.76 -10.52
C SER A 33 -4.78 2.65 -11.56
N ALA A 34 -3.69 2.12 -12.14
CA ALA A 34 -3.77 0.95 -13.00
C ALA A 34 -4.01 -0.34 -12.20
N THR A 35 -3.59 -0.37 -10.93
CA THR A 35 -3.86 -1.49 -10.01
C THR A 35 -5.21 -1.37 -9.32
N SER A 36 -5.73 -0.15 -9.16
CA SER A 36 -6.88 0.10 -8.28
C SER A 36 -8.13 -0.65 -8.70
N HIS A 37 -8.84 -1.18 -7.70
CA HIS A 37 -10.18 -1.74 -7.89
C HIS A 37 -11.11 -0.73 -8.58
N GLN A 38 -12.02 -1.20 -9.45
CA GLN A 38 -12.87 -0.33 -10.28
C GLN A 38 -13.81 0.60 -9.50
N ASN A 39 -14.13 0.22 -8.26
CA ASN A 39 -14.93 1.02 -7.31
C ASN A 39 -14.08 2.00 -6.49
N LEU A 40 -12.79 2.14 -6.78
CA LEU A 40 -11.93 3.14 -6.14
C LEU A 40 -11.62 4.25 -7.14
N LYS A 41 -11.94 5.47 -6.74
CA LYS A 41 -11.48 6.68 -7.41
C LYS A 41 -10.16 7.09 -6.79
N VAL A 42 -9.10 7.06 -7.58
CA VAL A 42 -7.76 7.47 -7.14
C VAL A 42 -7.49 8.86 -7.69
N GLU A 43 -7.30 9.83 -6.82
CA GLU A 43 -6.91 11.19 -7.17
C GLU A 43 -5.68 11.59 -6.36
N ASN A 44 -4.52 11.64 -7.04
CA ASN A 44 -3.22 11.89 -6.44
C ASN A 44 -2.89 10.88 -5.31
N LEU A 45 -2.95 11.34 -4.05
CA LEU A 45 -2.72 10.54 -2.84
C LEU A 45 -4.01 10.30 -2.04
N SER A 46 -5.16 10.67 -2.60
CA SER A 46 -6.49 10.43 -2.04
C SER A 46 -7.18 9.28 -2.77
N VAL A 47 -7.95 8.49 -2.03
CA VAL A 47 -8.78 7.43 -2.59
C VAL A 47 -10.15 7.49 -1.95
N GLU A 48 -11.18 7.40 -2.79
CA GLU A 48 -12.57 7.36 -2.37
C GLU A 48 -13.25 6.13 -2.98
N TRP A 49 -14.03 5.43 -2.16
CA TRP A 49 -14.86 4.34 -2.62
C TRP A 49 -16.15 4.87 -3.28
N ASP A 50 -16.44 4.42 -4.49
CA ASP A 50 -17.65 4.73 -5.24
C ASP A 50 -18.47 3.45 -5.49
N ALA A 51 -19.68 3.39 -4.93
CA ALA A 51 -20.63 2.30 -5.11
C ALA A 51 -20.93 1.99 -6.59
N MET A 52 -20.89 3.02 -7.45
CA MET A 52 -21.27 2.93 -8.85
C MET A 52 -20.08 2.80 -9.80
N GLY A 53 -18.84 2.84 -9.29
CA GLY A 53 -17.62 2.92 -10.10
C GLY A 53 -17.50 1.81 -11.17
N GLY A 54 -17.90 0.57 -10.84
CA GLY A 54 -17.92 -0.54 -11.79
C GLY A 54 -18.95 -0.39 -12.92
N LYS A 55 -20.15 0.09 -12.60
CA LYS A 55 -21.26 0.18 -13.57
C LYS A 55 -21.02 1.26 -14.64
N VAL A 56 -20.41 2.38 -14.26
CA VAL A 56 -20.17 3.52 -15.18
C VAL A 56 -19.11 3.18 -16.24
N GLN A 57 -18.08 2.42 -15.88
CA GLN A 57 -17.04 2.00 -16.85
C GLN A 57 -17.57 0.94 -17.82
N ASP A 58 -18.39 -0.01 -17.36
CA ASP A 58 -19.02 -1.02 -18.23
C ASP A 58 -19.96 -0.39 -19.27
N ILE A 59 -20.75 0.62 -18.88
CA ILE A 59 -21.61 1.36 -19.81
C ILE A 59 -20.76 2.05 -20.89
N LYS A 60 -19.69 2.76 -20.50
CA LYS A 60 -18.77 3.42 -21.45
C LYS A 60 -18.06 2.42 -22.37
N ALA A 61 -17.69 1.24 -21.86
CA ALA A 61 -17.08 0.19 -22.67
C ALA A 61 -18.06 -0.39 -23.69
N ARG A 62 -19.31 -0.67 -23.27
CA ARG A 62 -20.38 -1.14 -24.17
C ARG A 62 -20.75 -0.11 -25.23
N GLU A 63 -20.80 1.18 -24.90
CA GLU A 63 -21.02 2.25 -25.88
C GLU A 63 -19.88 2.36 -26.91
N LYS A 64 -18.63 2.17 -26.48
CA LYS A 64 -17.46 2.16 -27.37
C LYS A 64 -17.47 0.96 -28.32
N ASP A 65 -17.88 -0.22 -27.85
CA ASP A 65 -18.06 -1.42 -28.68
C ASP A 65 -19.30 -1.32 -29.59
N GLY A 66 -20.31 -0.54 -29.20
CA GLY A 66 -21.52 -0.28 -29.98
C GLY A 66 -21.33 0.68 -31.16
N LYS A 67 -20.29 1.53 -31.15
CA LYS A 67 -20.04 2.55 -32.18
C LYS A 67 -19.35 2.02 -33.45
N GLY A 68 -19.11 0.71 -33.55
CA GLY A 68 -18.41 0.05 -34.67
C GLY A 68 -19.24 -0.93 -35.50
N ARG A 69 -20.57 -0.98 -35.35
CA ARG A 69 -21.43 -1.89 -36.14
C ARG A 69 -22.24 -1.12 -37.18
N THR A 70 -21.60 -0.71 -38.27
CA THR A 70 -22.31 -0.46 -39.52
C THR A 70 -22.61 -1.82 -40.17
N ALA A 71 -23.89 -2.08 -40.44
CA ALA A 71 -24.35 -3.30 -41.08
C ALA A 71 -23.68 -3.47 -42.45
N SER A 72 -23.07 -4.62 -42.70
CA SER A 72 -22.58 -4.98 -44.04
C SER A 72 -23.76 -5.55 -44.85
N PRO A 73 -23.91 -5.21 -46.14
CA PRO A 73 -24.99 -5.73 -46.96
C PRO A 73 -24.77 -7.22 -47.28
N VAL A 74 -25.87 -7.95 -47.30
CA VAL A 74 -25.92 -9.39 -47.61
C VAL A 74 -25.85 -9.55 -49.12
N ASN A 75 -24.70 -10.00 -49.64
CA ASN A 75 -24.53 -10.90 -50.80
C ASN A 75 -23.12 -10.77 -51.42
N SER A 76 -22.27 -11.82 -51.30
CA SER A 76 -21.25 -12.23 -52.30
C SER A 76 -20.56 -13.54 -51.87
N PRO A 77 -20.17 -14.42 -52.82
CA PRO A 77 -19.76 -15.80 -52.52
C PRO A 77 -18.28 -15.93 -52.13
N ALA A 78 -17.98 -17.07 -51.50
CA ALA A 78 -16.76 -17.42 -50.78
C ALA A 78 -15.43 -17.13 -51.51
N ARG A 79 -14.48 -16.55 -50.77
CA ARG A 79 -13.03 -16.68 -51.03
C ARG A 79 -12.30 -16.75 -49.69
N SER A 80 -11.65 -17.89 -49.42
CA SER A 80 -10.84 -18.16 -48.23
C SER A 80 -9.63 -17.24 -48.19
N ILE A 81 -9.58 -16.29 -47.26
CA ILE A 81 -8.40 -15.49 -46.95
C ILE A 81 -8.23 -15.50 -45.43
N GLN A 82 -7.06 -15.95 -44.97
CA GLN A 82 -6.70 -16.05 -43.56
C GLN A 82 -6.95 -14.72 -42.84
N SER A 83 -7.74 -14.78 -41.76
CA SER A 83 -8.01 -13.63 -40.90
C SER A 83 -6.69 -13.12 -40.30
N PRO A 84 -6.38 -11.81 -40.35
CA PRO A 84 -5.22 -11.28 -39.64
C PRO A 84 -5.36 -11.60 -38.16
N LYS A 85 -4.34 -12.25 -37.57
CA LYS A 85 -4.26 -12.48 -36.13
C LYS A 85 -4.42 -11.13 -35.43
N ARG A 86 -5.59 -10.90 -34.84
CA ARG A 86 -5.87 -9.74 -34.00
C ARG A 86 -4.90 -9.82 -32.83
N MET A 87 -3.83 -9.04 -32.88
CA MET A 87 -2.95 -8.89 -31.72
C MET A 87 -3.82 -8.41 -30.55
N PRO A 88 -3.68 -8.99 -29.34
CA PRO A 88 -4.44 -8.53 -28.21
C PRO A 88 -3.98 -7.11 -27.89
N THR A 89 -4.78 -6.12 -28.29
CA THR A 89 -4.68 -4.77 -27.76
C THR A 89 -4.89 -4.88 -26.26
N GLY A 90 -3.92 -4.39 -25.49
CA GLY A 90 -3.92 -4.48 -24.03
C GLY A 90 -5.23 -3.95 -23.46
N ARG A 91 -6.08 -4.86 -22.97
CA ARG A 91 -7.23 -4.49 -22.16
C ARG A 91 -6.66 -3.93 -20.85
N GLY A 92 -6.84 -2.63 -20.61
CA GLY A 92 -6.42 -1.92 -19.39
C GLY A 92 -7.16 -2.34 -18.11
N GLY A 93 -7.45 -3.63 -17.96
CA GLY A 93 -8.10 -4.23 -16.79
C GLY A 93 -7.49 -5.58 -16.39
N ARG A 94 -6.31 -5.95 -16.90
CA ARG A 94 -5.68 -7.23 -16.53
C ARG A 94 -5.02 -7.19 -15.15
N ASP A 95 -4.58 -6.00 -14.72
CA ASP A 95 -3.79 -5.81 -13.50
C ASP A 95 -4.60 -5.17 -12.35
N ARG A 96 -5.90 -4.93 -12.55
CA ARG A 96 -6.77 -4.35 -11.51
C ARG A 96 -7.24 -5.39 -10.52
N PHE A 97 -7.26 -5.01 -9.25
CA PHE A 97 -7.98 -5.78 -8.22
C PHE A 97 -9.48 -5.83 -8.50
N THR A 98 -10.13 -6.91 -8.10
CA THR A 98 -11.55 -7.17 -8.38
C THR A 98 -12.23 -7.92 -7.23
N ALA A 99 -13.53 -8.20 -7.38
CA ALA A 99 -14.39 -8.80 -6.36
C ALA A 99 -14.34 -8.01 -5.04
N GLU A 100 -14.04 -8.65 -3.91
CA GLU A 100 -13.97 -8.00 -2.60
C GLU A 100 -12.58 -7.39 -2.30
N SER A 101 -11.64 -7.44 -3.24
CA SER A 101 -10.33 -6.82 -3.08
C SER A 101 -10.39 -5.35 -3.48
N TYR A 102 -10.93 -4.51 -2.61
CA TYR A 102 -10.97 -3.05 -2.79
C TYR A 102 -9.58 -2.44 -2.54
N THR A 103 -8.59 -2.85 -3.34
CA THR A 103 -7.16 -2.60 -3.12
C THR A 103 -6.61 -1.61 -4.15
N VAL A 104 -5.62 -0.83 -3.73
CA VAL A 104 -4.72 -0.05 -4.59
C VAL A 104 -3.30 -0.13 -4.04
N LEU A 105 -2.31 -0.19 -4.94
CA LEU A 105 -0.88 -0.21 -4.59
C LEU A 105 -0.24 1.16 -4.82
N GLY A 106 0.90 1.39 -4.16
CA GLY A 106 1.85 2.42 -4.56
C GLY A 106 2.54 2.07 -5.88
N ASP A 107 3.12 3.06 -6.55
CA ASP A 107 3.85 2.87 -7.82
C ASP A 107 5.36 2.62 -7.63
N THR A 108 5.93 3.02 -6.50
CA THR A 108 7.36 2.87 -6.18
C THR A 108 7.63 1.65 -5.31
N LEU A 109 8.55 0.77 -5.73
CA LEU A 109 9.02 -0.38 -4.96
C LEU A 109 9.93 0.04 -3.80
N ILE A 110 9.86 -0.72 -2.71
CA ILE A 110 10.80 -0.71 -1.60
C ILE A 110 11.64 -2.00 -1.71
N ASP A 111 12.91 -1.83 -2.03
CA ASP A 111 13.90 -2.91 -2.22
C ASP A 111 15.18 -2.71 -1.39
N ALA A 112 15.29 -1.59 -0.68
CA ALA A 112 16.41 -1.26 0.20
C ALA A 112 16.03 -0.16 1.19
N GLY A 113 16.82 -0.01 2.25
CA GLY A 113 16.72 1.11 3.19
C GLY A 113 15.50 1.06 4.13
N ASP A 114 15.30 2.18 4.81
CA ASP A 114 14.21 2.40 5.76
C ASP A 114 13.32 3.58 5.36
N HIS A 115 12.02 3.31 5.25
CA HIS A 115 11.04 4.23 4.69
C HIS A 115 9.90 4.47 5.65
N TYR A 116 9.33 5.67 5.60
CA TYR A 116 8.20 6.05 6.43
C TYR A 116 7.17 6.86 5.63
N TRP A 117 5.89 6.55 5.85
CA TRP A 117 4.75 7.32 5.35
C TRP A 117 3.62 7.29 6.38
N GLU A 118 2.67 8.20 6.24
CA GLU A 118 1.49 8.27 7.11
C GLU A 118 0.22 8.18 6.28
N VAL A 119 -0.85 7.65 6.87
CA VAL A 119 -2.15 7.55 6.21
C VAL A 119 -3.24 7.99 7.17
N ARG A 120 -4.07 8.92 6.72
CA ARG A 120 -5.31 9.31 7.37
C ARG A 120 -6.46 8.67 6.62
N TYR A 121 -7.33 7.96 7.33
CA TYR A 121 -8.53 7.37 6.76
C TYR A 121 -9.77 8.07 7.32
N ASP A 122 -10.88 7.97 6.60
CA ASP A 122 -12.17 8.46 7.07
C ASP A 122 -12.71 7.50 8.16
N ARG A 123 -13.06 8.05 9.33
CA ARG A 123 -13.55 7.27 10.48
C ARG A 123 -14.87 6.55 10.20
N ASP A 124 -15.65 7.05 9.24
CA ASP A 124 -16.91 6.44 8.84
C ASP A 124 -16.71 5.30 7.82
N SER A 125 -15.46 5.09 7.35
CA SER A 125 -15.08 3.96 6.51
C SER A 125 -15.47 2.65 7.18
N LYS A 126 -16.13 1.77 6.42
CA LYS A 126 -16.62 0.50 6.96
C LYS A 126 -15.56 -0.58 7.02
N ALA A 127 -14.58 -0.51 6.11
CA ALA A 127 -13.34 -1.23 6.27
C ALA A 127 -12.18 -0.41 5.70
N PHE A 128 -11.03 -0.49 6.35
CA PHE A 128 -9.78 0.12 5.91
C PHE A 128 -8.62 -0.81 6.21
N ALA A 129 -7.65 -0.92 5.30
CA ALA A 129 -6.40 -1.60 5.58
C ALA A 129 -5.21 -0.82 5.02
N VAL A 130 -4.09 -0.89 5.74
CA VAL A 130 -2.83 -0.26 5.38
C VAL A 130 -1.67 -1.21 5.66
N GLY A 131 -0.74 -1.29 4.72
CA GLY A 131 0.48 -2.08 4.91
C GLY A 131 1.33 -2.13 3.64
N VAL A 132 1.91 -3.30 3.39
CA VAL A 132 2.72 -3.56 2.20
C VAL A 132 2.36 -4.90 1.56
N ALA A 133 2.60 -5.00 0.26
CA ALA A 133 2.38 -6.21 -0.51
C ALA A 133 3.47 -6.42 -1.56
N TYR A 134 3.68 -7.66 -1.96
CA TYR A 134 4.43 -7.93 -3.19
C TYR A 134 3.61 -7.50 -4.41
N ARG A 135 4.29 -7.11 -5.49
CA ARG A 135 3.64 -6.82 -6.78
C ARG A 135 2.87 -8.02 -7.33
N SER A 136 3.26 -9.25 -6.94
CA SER A 136 2.60 -10.49 -7.32
C SER A 136 1.34 -10.82 -6.51
N LEU A 137 0.85 -9.91 -5.66
CA LEU A 137 -0.41 -10.12 -4.93
C LEU A 137 -1.55 -10.40 -5.91
N GLY A 138 -2.31 -11.47 -5.67
CA GLY A 138 -3.39 -11.87 -6.57
C GLY A 138 -4.51 -10.83 -6.59
N LYS A 139 -5.08 -10.59 -7.78
CA LYS A 139 -6.14 -9.58 -7.97
C LYS A 139 -7.43 -9.81 -7.17
N PHE A 140 -7.64 -11.02 -6.65
CA PHE A 140 -8.77 -11.39 -5.80
C PHE A 140 -8.38 -11.45 -4.31
N ASP A 141 -7.09 -11.37 -4.01
CA ASP A 141 -6.59 -11.48 -2.64
C ASP A 141 -6.81 -10.17 -1.91
N GLN A 142 -7.39 -10.26 -0.71
CA GLN A 142 -7.45 -9.14 0.21
C GLN A 142 -6.15 -9.10 1.03
N LEU A 143 -5.71 -7.91 1.42
CA LEU A 143 -4.50 -7.73 2.21
C LEU A 143 -4.54 -8.56 3.50
N GLY A 144 -3.43 -9.24 3.79
CA GLY A 144 -3.24 -10.11 4.94
C GLY A 144 -3.83 -11.51 4.80
N LYS A 145 -4.57 -11.83 3.71
CA LYS A 145 -5.12 -13.19 3.49
C LYS A 145 -4.09 -14.17 2.91
N THR A 146 -3.01 -13.68 2.30
CA THR A 146 -1.96 -14.51 1.69
C THR A 146 -0.59 -14.17 2.26
N PRO A 147 0.44 -15.00 2.04
CA PRO A 147 1.83 -14.67 2.38
C PRO A 147 2.38 -13.45 1.64
N SER A 148 1.69 -12.96 0.61
CA SER A 148 2.16 -11.87 -0.25
C SER A 148 1.85 -10.47 0.29
N SER A 149 1.28 -10.36 1.50
CA SER A 149 0.93 -9.07 2.09
C SER A 149 0.91 -9.08 3.62
N TRP A 150 1.18 -7.92 4.21
CA TRP A 150 1.16 -7.63 5.65
C TRP A 150 0.41 -6.32 5.86
N CYS A 151 -0.57 -6.28 6.75
CA CYS A 151 -1.33 -5.06 6.99
C CYS A 151 -1.88 -4.95 8.41
N LEU A 152 -2.23 -3.71 8.79
CA LEU A 152 -3.27 -3.48 9.76
C LEU A 152 -4.61 -3.36 9.05
N HIS A 153 -5.65 -3.92 9.64
CA HIS A 153 -7.01 -3.94 9.12
C HIS A 153 -7.97 -3.46 10.21
N LEU A 154 -8.73 -2.43 9.85
CA LEU A 154 -9.86 -1.90 10.60
C LEU A 154 -11.15 -2.37 9.93
N ASN A 155 -12.01 -3.02 10.70
CA ASN A 155 -13.40 -3.28 10.33
C ASN A 155 -14.32 -2.46 11.23
N ASN A 156 -15.30 -1.79 10.63
CA ASN A 156 -16.24 -0.85 11.25
C ASN A 156 -17.67 -0.99 10.66
N TRP A 157 -18.00 -2.11 10.02
CA TRP A 157 -19.33 -2.33 9.42
C TRP A 157 -20.39 -2.79 10.46
N LEU A 158 -20.02 -3.65 11.41
CA LEU A 158 -20.92 -4.16 12.47
C LEU A 158 -20.29 -4.11 13.86
N GLN A 159 -19.03 -4.53 13.94
CA GLN A 159 -18.24 -4.50 15.17
C GLN A 159 -16.89 -3.90 14.83
N VAL A 160 -16.47 -2.93 15.65
CA VAL A 160 -15.16 -2.33 15.52
C VAL A 160 -14.11 -3.37 15.89
N SER A 161 -13.21 -3.66 14.97
CA SER A 161 -12.04 -4.50 15.25
C SER A 161 -10.82 -3.97 14.54
N PHE A 162 -9.71 -3.91 15.28
CA PHE A 162 -8.42 -3.47 14.76
C PHE A 162 -7.44 -4.62 14.88
N THR A 163 -6.91 -5.08 13.74
CA THR A 163 -6.15 -6.33 13.68
C THR A 163 -4.90 -6.18 12.83
N ALA A 164 -3.83 -6.85 13.24
CA ALA A 164 -2.66 -7.10 12.40
C ALA A 164 -2.87 -8.42 11.64
N LYS A 165 -2.76 -8.40 10.30
CA LYS A 165 -3.05 -9.55 9.43
C LYS A 165 -1.88 -9.88 8.51
N HIS A 166 -1.58 -11.18 8.41
CA HIS A 166 -0.61 -11.75 7.47
C HIS A 166 -0.90 -13.25 7.28
N ASN A 167 -0.82 -13.75 6.04
CA ASN A 167 -0.95 -15.18 5.73
C ASN A 167 -2.18 -15.84 6.39
N ASN A 168 -3.33 -15.18 6.26
CA ASN A 168 -4.62 -15.61 6.84
C ASN A 168 -4.66 -15.70 8.37
N LYS A 169 -3.60 -15.24 9.06
CA LYS A 169 -3.58 -15.07 10.51
C LYS A 169 -3.95 -13.65 10.87
N ALA A 170 -4.68 -13.47 11.97
CA ALA A 170 -5.06 -12.17 12.49
C ALA A 170 -4.76 -12.10 13.99
N LYS A 171 -4.18 -10.98 14.44
CA LYS A 171 -4.00 -10.64 15.85
C LYS A 171 -4.78 -9.37 16.16
N ILE A 172 -5.70 -9.45 17.12
CA ILE A 172 -6.44 -8.28 17.61
C ILE A 172 -5.46 -7.36 18.35
N LEU A 173 -5.54 -6.06 18.06
CA LEU A 173 -4.77 -5.02 18.71
C LEU A 173 -5.68 -4.30 19.70
N ASP A 174 -5.41 -4.51 20.99
CA ASP A 174 -6.16 -3.88 22.09
C ASP A 174 -5.63 -2.48 22.37
N VAL A 175 -5.84 -1.58 21.39
CA VAL A 175 -5.43 -0.18 21.43
C VAL A 175 -6.49 0.68 20.78
N VAL A 176 -6.57 1.96 21.20
CA VAL A 176 -7.43 2.94 20.54
C VAL A 176 -6.96 3.14 19.10
N VAL A 177 -7.88 3.01 18.15
CA VAL A 177 -7.56 3.18 16.72
C VAL A 177 -7.22 4.65 16.43
N PRO A 178 -6.01 4.94 15.94
CA PRO A 178 -5.56 6.32 15.72
C PRO A 178 -6.16 6.91 14.44
N ASP A 179 -6.32 8.24 14.40
CA ASP A 179 -6.74 8.97 13.17
C ASP A 179 -5.76 8.81 12.01
N ILE A 180 -4.48 8.72 12.34
CA ILE A 180 -3.38 8.68 11.39
C ILE A 180 -2.45 7.55 11.79
N ILE A 181 -2.25 6.60 10.86
CA ILE A 181 -1.36 5.47 11.04
C ILE A 181 -0.05 5.78 10.31
N GLY A 182 1.04 5.77 11.07
CA GLY A 182 2.40 5.81 10.53
C GLY A 182 2.86 4.40 10.19
N VAL A 183 3.46 4.23 9.02
CA VAL A 183 4.02 2.96 8.56
C VAL A 183 5.51 3.13 8.37
N TYR A 184 6.28 2.28 9.03
CA TYR A 184 7.73 2.19 8.91
C TYR A 184 8.09 0.84 8.30
N CYS A 185 8.85 0.86 7.20
CA CYS A 185 9.34 -0.34 6.56
C CYS A 185 10.86 -0.28 6.47
N ASN A 186 11.54 -1.21 7.13
CA ASN A 186 12.96 -1.50 6.93
C ASN A 186 13.06 -2.79 6.12
N PHE A 187 13.47 -2.65 4.86
CA PHE A 187 13.51 -3.79 3.95
C PHE A 187 14.58 -4.81 4.35
N HIS A 188 15.77 -4.33 4.73
CA HIS A 188 16.94 -5.18 4.93
C HIS A 188 16.87 -5.97 6.24
N GLU A 189 16.41 -5.32 7.32
CA GLU A 189 16.21 -5.96 8.61
C GLU A 189 14.88 -6.72 8.70
N GLY A 190 13.98 -6.53 7.73
CA GLY A 190 12.71 -7.24 7.68
C GLY A 190 11.69 -6.74 8.72
N PHE A 191 11.75 -5.46 9.08
CA PHE A 191 10.79 -4.87 10.02
C PHE A 191 9.72 -4.08 9.28
N LEU A 192 8.46 -4.40 9.57
CA LEU A 192 7.31 -3.58 9.22
C LEU A 192 6.57 -3.18 10.49
N SER A 193 6.70 -1.92 10.87
CA SER A 193 6.16 -1.39 12.12
C SER A 193 5.10 -0.33 11.85
N PHE A 194 4.06 -0.35 12.67
CA PHE A 194 2.93 0.58 12.60
C PHE A 194 2.84 1.40 13.87
N TYR A 195 2.54 2.68 13.72
CA TYR A 195 2.52 3.64 14.81
C TYR A 195 1.24 4.48 14.78
N ASN A 196 0.80 4.92 15.94
CA ASN A 196 -0.01 6.12 16.02
C ASN A 196 0.89 7.30 15.60
N ALA A 197 0.59 7.92 14.45
CA ALA A 197 1.44 8.97 13.90
C ALA A 197 1.53 10.21 14.80
N LYS A 198 0.52 10.50 15.62
CA LYS A 198 0.51 11.67 16.51
C LYS A 198 1.31 11.41 17.79
N THR A 199 1.03 10.30 18.47
CA THR A 199 1.66 9.98 19.78
C THR A 199 2.97 9.22 19.65
N LYS A 200 3.29 8.73 18.44
CA LYS A 200 4.43 7.84 18.16
C LYS A 200 4.40 6.52 18.95
N GLN A 201 3.24 6.16 19.49
CA GLN A 201 3.01 4.85 20.11
C GLN A 201 3.10 3.74 19.07
N LEU A 202 3.86 2.69 19.37
CA LEU A 202 3.93 1.49 18.53
C LEU A 202 2.61 0.70 18.65
N LEU A 203 2.00 0.39 17.51
CA LEU A 203 0.78 -0.42 17.42
C LEU A 203 1.10 -1.89 17.19
N HIS A 204 1.99 -2.16 16.22
CA HIS A 204 2.39 -3.52 15.86
C HIS A 204 3.72 -3.55 15.11
N THR A 205 4.42 -4.67 15.15
CA THR A 205 5.57 -4.95 14.29
C THR A 205 5.51 -6.37 13.75
N PHE A 206 5.52 -6.49 12.43
CA PHE A 206 5.83 -7.75 11.76
C PHE A 206 7.33 -7.89 11.61
N ARG A 207 7.82 -9.10 11.81
CA ARG A 207 9.15 -9.53 11.44
C ARG A 207 9.01 -10.43 10.21
N ALA A 208 9.33 -9.89 9.05
CA ALA A 208 9.13 -10.54 7.77
C ALA A 208 10.46 -10.59 7.01
N ARG A 209 10.82 -11.76 6.51
CA ARG A 209 11.91 -11.86 5.52
C ARG A 209 11.31 -11.59 4.15
N PHE A 210 11.37 -10.33 3.71
CA PHE A 210 10.89 -9.98 2.37
C PHE A 210 11.73 -10.72 1.32
N THR A 211 11.08 -11.56 0.53
CA THR A 211 11.72 -12.33 -0.53
C THR A 211 11.72 -11.60 -1.87
N GLN A 212 10.97 -10.50 -1.96
CA GLN A 212 10.84 -9.64 -3.14
C GLN A 212 10.65 -8.19 -2.68
N PRO A 213 10.96 -7.19 -3.52
CA PRO A 213 10.57 -5.81 -3.27
C PRO A 213 9.08 -5.68 -2.97
N VAL A 214 8.73 -4.81 -2.02
CA VAL A 214 7.35 -4.58 -1.59
C VAL A 214 6.84 -3.21 -2.04
N LEU A 215 5.53 -3.08 -2.16
CA LEU A 215 4.83 -1.84 -2.46
C LEU A 215 3.98 -1.44 -1.24
N PRO A 216 3.82 -0.14 -0.95
CA PRO A 216 2.73 0.32 -0.10
C PRO A 216 1.40 -0.20 -0.65
N ALA A 217 0.55 -0.71 0.23
CA ALA A 217 -0.71 -1.33 -0.15
C ALA A 217 -1.84 -0.87 0.76
N PHE A 218 -2.98 -0.55 0.16
CA PHE A 218 -4.12 0.03 0.86
C PHE A 218 -5.42 -0.62 0.40
N MET A 219 -6.36 -0.76 1.33
CA MET A 219 -7.74 -1.13 1.02
C MET A 219 -8.72 -0.19 1.68
N VAL A 220 -9.83 0.09 1.00
CA VAL A 220 -10.94 0.86 1.60
C VAL A 220 -12.28 0.40 1.03
N TRP A 221 -13.28 0.27 1.91
CA TRP A 221 -14.65 -0.06 1.54
C TRP A 221 -15.63 0.86 2.25
N CYS A 222 -16.55 1.45 1.47
CA CYS A 222 -17.52 2.45 1.93
C CYS A 222 -16.86 3.55 2.76
N GLY A 223 -15.86 4.22 2.17
CA GLY A 223 -15.09 5.27 2.83
C GLY A 223 -13.97 5.81 1.95
N SER A 224 -13.04 6.55 2.57
CA SER A 224 -11.92 7.19 1.88
C SER A 224 -10.64 7.23 2.73
N PHE A 225 -9.51 7.52 2.09
CA PHE A 225 -8.26 7.81 2.78
C PHE A 225 -7.35 8.76 2.00
N HIS A 226 -6.38 9.33 2.69
CA HIS A 226 -5.32 10.17 2.14
C HIS A 226 -3.95 9.75 2.67
N VAL A 227 -2.97 9.69 1.77
CA VAL A 227 -1.59 9.29 2.07
C VAL A 227 -0.66 10.49 2.12
N TYR A 228 0.22 10.52 3.11
CA TYR A 228 1.33 11.46 3.23
C TYR A 228 2.64 10.73 2.97
N SER A 229 3.13 10.78 1.73
CA SER A 229 4.43 10.25 1.32
C SER A 229 5.52 11.35 1.35
N GLY A 230 6.77 10.98 1.09
CA GLY A 230 7.89 11.93 1.12
C GLY A 230 8.26 12.39 2.54
N LEU A 231 7.90 11.61 3.55
CA LEU A 231 8.27 11.87 4.94
C LEU A 231 9.62 11.25 5.26
N GLN A 232 10.35 11.90 6.18
CA GLN A 232 11.51 11.29 6.79
C GLN A 232 11.09 10.36 7.92
N VAL A 233 11.88 9.30 8.15
CA VAL A 233 11.69 8.42 9.30
C VAL A 233 11.85 9.24 10.59
N PRO A 234 10.82 9.36 11.44
CA PRO A 234 10.90 10.15 12.67
C PRO A 234 11.98 9.64 13.61
N SER A 235 12.68 10.54 14.31
CA SER A 235 13.74 10.17 15.26
C SER A 235 13.26 9.20 16.34
N ALA A 236 12.05 9.43 16.88
CA ALA A 236 11.42 8.54 17.85
C ALA A 236 11.25 7.10 17.32
N VAL A 237 10.86 6.95 16.05
CA VAL A 237 10.73 5.64 15.39
C VAL A 237 12.10 4.96 15.30
N ARG A 238 13.15 5.68 14.86
CA ARG A 238 14.51 5.13 14.78
C ARG A 238 15.05 4.68 16.15
N CYS A 239 14.84 5.48 17.19
CA CYS A 239 15.26 5.14 18.55
C CYS A 239 14.56 3.87 19.07
N LEU A 240 13.26 3.72 18.81
CA LEU A 240 12.51 2.53 19.19
C LEU A 240 13.01 1.26 18.48
N GLN A 241 13.40 1.36 17.20
CA GLN A 241 13.96 0.23 16.47
C GLN A 241 15.35 -0.18 16.99
N LYS A 242 16.21 0.79 17.34
CA LYS A 242 17.51 0.51 17.98
C LYS A 242 17.34 -0.19 19.34
N ARG A 243 16.32 0.18 20.11
CA ARG A 243 16.04 -0.47 21.40
C ARG A 243 15.55 -1.90 21.20
N ASN A 244 14.62 -2.12 20.25
CA ASN A 244 14.02 -3.43 20.00
C ASN A 244 14.99 -4.44 19.37
N SER A 245 15.97 -4.00 18.59
CA SER A 245 17.05 -4.87 18.10
C SER A 245 17.93 -5.35 19.26
N ALA A 246 18.24 -4.49 20.23
CA ALA A 246 19.04 -4.84 21.41
C ALA A 246 18.35 -5.78 22.42
N THR A 247 17.01 -5.80 22.49
CA THR A 247 16.23 -6.65 23.43
C THR A 247 15.54 -7.86 22.77
N SER A 248 15.89 -8.21 21.53
CA SER A 248 15.15 -9.20 20.75
C SER A 248 15.42 -10.69 21.12
N SER A 249 15.04 -11.12 22.32
CA SER A 249 14.98 -12.54 22.70
C SER A 249 13.56 -13.10 22.96
N SER A 250 12.49 -12.31 22.96
CA SER A 250 11.14 -12.89 23.15
C SER A 250 10.00 -11.89 22.92
N THR A 251 9.36 -11.93 21.76
CA THR A 251 7.93 -11.56 21.60
C THR A 251 7.36 -12.25 20.35
N THR A 252 6.19 -12.87 20.50
CA THR A 252 5.44 -13.58 19.46
C THR A 252 4.90 -12.61 18.41
N SER A 253 5.73 -12.34 17.40
CA SER A 253 5.31 -11.74 16.12
C SER A 253 4.68 -12.83 15.24
N LEU A 254 3.67 -12.46 14.45
CA LEU A 254 3.21 -13.33 13.36
C LEU A 254 4.32 -13.39 12.30
N SER A 255 4.87 -14.58 12.12
CA SER A 255 5.76 -14.95 11.00
C SER A 255 4.96 -15.44 9.81
#